data_AF-A0A7W8T7A9-F1
#
_entry.id   AF-A0A7W8T7A9-F1
#
_cell.length_a   1.000
_cell.length_b   1.000
_cell.length_c   1.000
_cell.angle_alpha   90.00
_cell.angle_beta   90.00
_cell.angle_gamma   90.00
#
_symmetry.space_group_name_H-M   'P 1'
#
loop_
_entity.id
_entity.type
_entity.pdbx_description
1 polymer ?
#
loop_
_entity_poly.entity_id
_entity_poly.type
_entity_poly.pdbx_seq_one_letter_code
_entity_poly.pdbx_strand_id
1 'polypeptide(L)' 'MDKFDLTMQAWTICSVAEVLHAAMPDDATESLPVRTIVFHLFELAQALATTLDKMEESHVH' A
#
# COMPACT_ATOMS: atom_id res chain seq x y z
N MET A 1 8.24 -13.76 12.89
CA MET A 1 7.43 -13.41 11.73
C MET A 1 8.25 -13.77 10.52
N ASP A 2 7.80 -14.72 9.69
CA ASP A 2 8.55 -15.14 8.51
C ASP A 2 8.56 -14.01 7.48
N LYS A 3 9.68 -13.81 6.76
CA LYS A 3 9.81 -12.73 5.77
C LYS A 3 8.72 -12.77 4.68
N PHE A 4 8.33 -13.98 4.26
CA PHE A 4 7.27 -14.22 3.29
C PHE A 4 5.91 -13.64 3.74
N ASP A 5 5.69 -13.56 5.06
CA ASP A 5 4.49 -12.98 5.66
C ASP A 5 4.48 -11.45 5.47
N LEU A 6 5.64 -10.78 5.55
CA LEU A 6 5.72 -9.32 5.42
C LEU A 6 5.43 -8.82 4.00
N THR A 7 5.98 -9.49 3.00
CA THR A 7 5.77 -9.15 1.59
C THR A 7 4.29 -9.31 1.22
N MET A 8 3.67 -10.43 1.61
CA MET A 8 2.25 -10.67 1.41
C MET A 8 1.36 -9.65 2.18
N GLN A 9 1.74 -9.29 3.41
CA GLN A 9 1.03 -8.26 4.19
C GLN A 9 1.11 -6.89 3.51
N ALA A 10 2.28 -6.49 2.99
CA ALA A 10 2.45 -5.22 2.28
C ALA A 10 1.58 -5.16 1.01
N TRP A 11 1.56 -6.23 0.22
CA TRP A 11 0.67 -6.35 -0.94
C TRP A 11 -0.82 -6.32 -0.54
N THR A 12 -1.19 -6.96 0.57
CA THR A 12 -2.57 -6.93 1.08
C THR A 12 -2.99 -5.50 1.43
N ILE A 13 -2.14 -4.74 2.14
CA ILE A 13 -2.41 -3.34 2.50
C ILE A 13 -2.53 -2.48 1.24
N CYS A 14 -1.65 -2.70 0.25
CA CYS A 14 -1.70 -2.03 -1.04
C CYS A 14 -3.06 -2.22 -1.72
N SER A 15 -3.53 -3.47 -1.87
CA SER A 15 -4.84 -3.76 -2.48
C SER A 15 -6.01 -3.18 -1.70
N VAL A 16 -5.97 -3.21 -0.36
CA VAL A 16 -7.03 -2.61 0.47
C VAL A 16 -7.08 -1.09 0.27
N ALA A 17 -5.93 -0.42 0.28
CA ALA A 17 -5.86 1.02 0.09
C ALA A 17 -6.33 1.45 -1.31
N GLU A 18 -6.00 0.67 -2.35
CA GLU A 18 -6.50 0.88 -3.71
C GLU A 18 -8.04 0.80 -3.79
N VAL A 19 -8.63 -0.26 -3.23
CA VAL A 19 -10.09 -0.46 -3.21
C VAL A 19 -10.77 0.67 -2.44
N LEU A 20 -10.23 1.04 -1.27
CA LEU A 20 -10.77 2.13 -0.46
C LEU A 20 -10.69 3.46 -1.20
N HIS A 21 -9.55 3.78 -1.82
CA HIS A 21 -9.41 4.99 -2.63
C HIS A 21 -10.45 5.00 -3.76
N ALA A 22 -10.62 3.90 -4.49
CA ALA A 22 -11.59 3.82 -5.59
C ALA A 22 -13.05 4.00 -5.11
N ALA A 23 -13.38 3.54 -3.91
CA ALA A 23 -14.73 3.59 -3.35
C ALA A 23 -15.12 4.93 -2.69
N MET A 24 -14.13 5.78 -2.36
CA MET A 24 -14.39 7.05 -1.66
C MET A 24 -14.86 8.15 -2.61
N PRO A 25 -15.72 9.09 -2.19
CA PRO A 25 -15.97 10.30 -2.98
C PRO A 25 -14.74 11.22 -3.00
N ASP A 26 -14.71 12.18 -3.92
CA ASP A 26 -13.67 13.20 -3.97
C ASP A 26 -13.64 14.04 -2.69
N ASP A 27 -12.45 14.50 -2.32
CA ASP A 27 -12.24 15.30 -1.10
C ASP A 27 -12.89 16.68 -1.23
N ALA A 28 -13.69 17.07 -0.23
CA ALA A 28 -14.28 18.39 -0.15
C ALA A 28 -13.38 19.36 0.63
N THR A 29 -13.36 20.63 0.20
CA THR A 29 -12.50 21.69 0.76
C THR A 29 -12.71 21.95 2.26
N GLU A 30 -13.91 21.66 2.78
CA GLU A 30 -14.28 21.88 4.19
C GLU A 30 -14.08 20.62 5.06
N SER A 31 -13.55 19.54 4.50
CA SER A 31 -13.37 18.25 5.17
C SER A 31 -11.92 17.78 5.11
N LEU A 32 -11.57 16.80 5.93
CA LEU A 32 -10.28 16.15 5.83
C LEU A 32 -10.16 15.43 4.48
N PRO A 33 -9.00 15.50 3.81
CA PRO A 33 -8.82 14.92 2.49
C PRO A 33 -8.56 13.40 2.58
N VAL A 34 -9.58 12.64 3.02
CA VAL A 34 -9.47 11.21 3.30
C VAL A 34 -9.14 10.41 2.04
N ARG A 35 -9.72 10.73 0.88
CA ARG A 35 -9.45 10.04 -0.39
C ARG A 35 -7.99 10.21 -0.80
N THR A 36 -7.44 11.41 -0.64
CA THR A 36 -6.03 11.72 -0.91
C THR A 36 -5.10 11.04 0.09
N ILE A 37 -5.44 11.03 1.38
CA ILE A 37 -4.65 10.34 2.41
C ILE A 37 -4.58 8.84 2.12
N VAL A 38 -5.70 8.21 1.78
CA VAL A 38 -5.74 6.78 1.43
C VAL A 38 -4.94 6.50 0.16
N PHE A 39 -4.94 7.40 -0.83
CA PHE A 39 -4.08 7.28 -1.99
C PHE A 39 -2.59 7.27 -1.62
N HIS A 40 -2.17 8.17 -0.73
CA HIS A 40 -0.77 8.17 -0.25
C HIS A 40 -0.41 6.91 0.53
N LEU A 41 -1.34 6.36 1.32
CA LEU A 41 -1.13 5.07 1.98
C LEU A 41 -0.94 3.94 0.96
N PHE A 42 -1.71 3.95 -0.12
CA PHE A 42 -1.53 3.03 -1.24
C PHE A 42 -0.12 3.15 -1.85
N GLU A 43 0.32 4.37 -2.19
CA GLU A 43 1.65 4.60 -2.77
C GLU A 43 2.78 4.09 -1.86
N LEU A 44 2.68 4.37 -0.56
CA LEU A 44 3.65 3.91 0.44
C LEU A 44 3.66 2.38 0.59
N ALA A 45 2.48 1.75 0.61
CA ALA A 45 2.35 0.30 0.71
C ALA A 45 2.91 -0.38 -0.55
N GLN A 46 2.64 0.17 -1.74
CA GLN A 46 3.17 -0.34 -3.01
C GLN A 46 4.70 -0.24 -3.05
N ALA A 47 5.26 0.90 -2.64
CA ALA A 47 6.71 1.08 -2.57
C ALA A 47 7.35 0.08 -1.59
N LEU A 48 6.75 -0.11 -0.42
CA LEU A 48 7.20 -1.08 0.58
C LEU A 48 7.18 -2.51 0.03
N ALA A 49 6.06 -2.94 -0.55
CA ALA A 49 5.91 -4.28 -1.12
C ALA A 49 6.97 -4.54 -2.21
N THR A 50 7.15 -3.57 -3.12
CA THR A 50 8.17 -3.64 -4.18
C THR A 50 9.60 -3.73 -3.62
N THR A 51 9.90 -3.00 -2.54
CA THR A 51 11.21 -3.09 -1.88
C THR A 51 11.43 -4.45 -1.24
N LEU A 52 10.40 -5.02 -0.60
CA LEU A 52 10.47 -6.34 0.01
C LEU A 52 10.66 -7.44 -1.04
N ASP A 53 9.93 -7.39 -2.15
CA ASP A 53 10.10 -8.33 -3.28
C ASP A 53 11.54 -8.33 -3.78
N LYS A 54 12.11 -7.15 -4.03
CA LYS A 54 13.50 -7.01 -4.49
C LYS A 54 14.51 -7.56 -3.48
N MET A 55 14.25 -7.39 -2.18
CA MET A 55 15.12 -7.94 -1.13
C MET A 55 15.04 -9.46 -1.09
N GLU A 56 13.86 -10.05 -1.29
CA GLU A 56 13.71 -11.51 -1.38
C GLU A 56 14.44 -12.07 -2.60
N GLU A 57 14.28 -11.46 -3.78
CA GLU A 57 15.00 -11.85 -5.00
C GLU A 57 16.53 -11.75 -4.84
N SER A 58 17.02 -10.71 -4.16
CA SER A 58 18.46 -10.49 -3.93
C SER A 58 19.08 -11.48 -2.94
N HIS A 59 18.28 -12.23 -2.17
CA HIS A 59 18.76 -13.25 -1.23
C HIS A 59 18.73 -14.67 -1.81
N VAL A 60 18.16 -14.85 -3.00
CA VAL A 60 18.12 -16.14 -3.72
C VAL A 60 19.35 -16.32 -4.65
N HIS A 61 20.16 -15.26 -4.83
CA HIS A 61 21.45 -15.27 -5.52
C HIS A 61 22.62 -15.10 -4.55
#